data_AF-A0A1V6FYB5-F1
#
_entry.id   AF-A0A1V6FYB5-F1
#
_cell.length_a   1.000
_cell.length_b   1.000
_cell.length_c   1.000
_cell.angle_alpha   90.00
_cell.angle_beta   90.00
_cell.angle_gamma   90.00
#
_symmetry.space_group_name_H-M   'P 1'
#
loop_
_entity.id
_entity.type
_entity.pdbx_description
1 polymer ?
#
loop_
_entity_poly.entity_id
_entity_poly.type
_entity_poly.pdbx_seq_one_letter_code
_entity_poly.pdbx_strand_id
1 'polypeptide(L)'
;MIREGSRDLWTGHPTQDIAVLRCTLPTNAVFEALPVEALAGEARARASGLSIGSPLFYCCFPHRIEANSAAFPLYRTGTVSGYPLFPAAHYPVVHFSGATFAGDSGAPVAVATPVAELPLAVIGLIVTRTQHKNHITSEDVTLTLKSDVSLGAFVHAAYILECLDRMRTEPAAQ
;
A
#
# COMPACT_ATOMS: atom_id res chain seq x y z
N MET A 1 -13.30 -8.92 -9.24
CA MET A 1 -12.01 -9.35 -9.81
C MET A 1 -11.93 -8.83 -11.23
N ILE A 2 -10.83 -8.17 -11.61
CA ILE A 2 -10.67 -7.57 -12.95
C ILE A 2 -10.19 -8.67 -13.90
N ARG A 3 -11.06 -9.07 -14.83
CA ARG A 3 -10.82 -10.19 -15.74
C ARG A 3 -11.55 -9.98 -17.05
N GLU A 4 -11.05 -10.61 -18.10
CA GLU A 4 -11.74 -10.77 -19.37
C GLU A 4 -12.13 -12.24 -19.54
N GLY A 5 -13.41 -12.56 -19.34
CA GLY A 5 -13.86 -13.95 -19.25
C GLY A 5 -13.21 -14.69 -18.07
N SER A 6 -12.41 -15.71 -18.35
CA SER A 6 -11.60 -16.45 -17.38
C SER A 6 -10.17 -15.94 -17.25
N ARG A 7 -9.76 -14.94 -18.04
CA ARG A 7 -8.40 -14.41 -18.09
C ARG A 7 -8.23 -13.28 -17.09
N ASP A 8 -7.32 -13.45 -16.14
CA ASP A 8 -6.89 -12.35 -15.28
C ASP A 8 -6.15 -11.29 -16.09
N LEU A 9 -6.50 -10.02 -15.88
CA LEU A 9 -5.85 -8.89 -16.55
C LEU A 9 -4.69 -8.31 -15.72
N TRP A 10 -4.38 -8.94 -14.60
CA TRP A 10 -3.40 -8.51 -13.61
C TRP A 10 -2.41 -9.66 -13.33
N THR A 11 -1.18 -9.29 -12.99
CA THR A 11 -0.15 -10.24 -12.52
C THR A 11 -0.07 -10.13 -11.00
N GLY A 12 -0.25 -11.24 -10.29
CA GLY A 12 -0.12 -11.32 -8.85
C GLY A 12 1.30 -11.68 -8.39
N HIS A 13 1.69 -11.18 -7.22
CA HIS A 13 2.87 -11.68 -6.53
C HIS A 13 2.56 -13.06 -5.91
N PRO A 14 3.46 -14.06 -6.01
CA PRO A 14 3.15 -15.43 -5.60
C PRO A 14 2.97 -15.62 -4.09
N THR A 15 3.58 -14.75 -3.27
CA THR A 15 3.63 -14.93 -1.80
C THR A 15 3.17 -13.71 -1.00
N GLN A 16 2.89 -12.59 -1.67
CA GLN A 16 2.53 -11.32 -1.03
C GLN A 16 1.24 -10.80 -1.64
N ASP A 17 0.45 -10.07 -0.87
CA ASP A 17 -0.81 -9.48 -1.32
C ASP A 17 -0.57 -8.23 -2.18
N ILE A 18 0.04 -8.45 -3.34
CA ILE A 18 0.43 -7.45 -4.33
C ILE A 18 -0.03 -7.93 -5.71
N ALA A 19 -0.60 -7.02 -6.48
CA ALA A 19 -0.93 -7.24 -7.87
C ALA A 19 -0.55 -6.00 -8.70
N VAL A 20 -0.15 -6.23 -9.96
CA VAL A 20 0.09 -5.19 -10.94
C VAL A 20 -0.89 -5.36 -12.09
N LEU A 21 -1.51 -4.26 -12.51
CA LEU A 21 -2.45 -4.20 -13.62
C LEU A 21 -1.88 -3.30 -14.71
N ARG A 22 -1.86 -3.79 -15.96
CA ARG A 22 -1.63 -2.90 -17.11
C ARG A 22 -2.94 -2.18 -17.43
N CYS A 23 -2.93 -0.86 -17.40
CA CYS A 23 -4.07 -0.05 -17.82
C CYS A 23 -3.71 0.79 -19.06
N THR A 24 -4.70 0.94 -19.94
CA THR A 24 -4.63 1.96 -21.01
C THR A 24 -5.35 3.19 -20.48
N LEU A 25 -4.62 4.31 -20.41
CA LEU A 25 -5.20 5.56 -19.97
C LEU A 25 -5.94 6.23 -21.14
N PRO A 26 -7.02 6.99 -20.87
CA PRO A 26 -7.67 7.83 -21.88
C PRO A 26 -6.66 8.75 -22.57
N THR A 27 -6.85 9.00 -23.86
CA THR A 27 -5.93 9.86 -24.65
C THR A 27 -5.87 11.30 -24.16
N ASN A 28 -6.90 11.75 -23.44
CA ASN A 28 -6.99 13.07 -22.83
C ASN A 28 -6.60 13.08 -21.33
N ALA A 29 -6.09 11.97 -20.79
CA ALA A 29 -5.64 11.94 -19.41
C ALA A 29 -4.40 12.81 -19.22
N VAL A 30 -4.46 13.75 -18.28
CA VAL A 30 -3.31 14.55 -17.85
C VAL A 30 -2.80 13.93 -16.55
N PHE A 31 -1.60 13.37 -16.60
CA PHE A 31 -0.98 12.73 -15.44
C PHE A 31 0.55 12.86 -15.52
N GLU A 32 1.19 12.84 -14.36
CA GLU A 32 2.62 12.63 -14.23
C GLU A 32 2.79 11.26 -13.57
N ALA A 33 3.36 10.31 -14.30
CA ALA A 33 3.59 8.98 -13.77
C ALA A 33 4.72 9.05 -12.73
N LEU A 34 4.52 8.43 -11.58
CA LEU A 34 5.62 8.21 -10.64
C LEU A 34 6.69 7.35 -11.33
N PRO A 35 7.97 7.79 -11.36
CA PRO A 35 9.04 6.99 -11.91
C PRO A 35 9.19 5.69 -11.10
N VAL A 36 9.62 4.60 -11.74
CA VAL A 36 9.82 3.31 -11.03
C VAL A 36 10.86 3.46 -9.93
N GLU A 37 11.82 4.36 -10.15
CA GLU A 37 12.87 4.75 -9.21
C GLU A 37 12.29 5.36 -7.93
N ALA A 38 11.04 5.87 -7.95
CA ALA A 38 10.33 6.34 -6.75
C ALA A 38 9.95 5.18 -5.81
N LEU A 39 9.82 3.95 -6.31
CA LEU A 39 9.65 2.75 -5.49
C LEU A 39 10.97 2.41 -4.78
N ALA A 40 10.96 2.47 -3.47
CA ALA A 40 12.12 2.23 -2.65
C ALA A 40 12.25 0.74 -2.32
N GLY A 41 13.04 0.03 -3.12
CA GLY A 41 13.58 -1.28 -2.71
C GLY A 41 14.37 -1.19 -1.41
N GLU A 42 14.72 -2.33 -0.82
CA GLU A 42 15.31 -2.39 0.53
C GLU A 42 16.49 -1.42 0.74
N ALA A 43 17.44 -1.37 -0.20
CA ALA A 43 18.60 -0.48 -0.10
C ALA A 43 18.21 1.01 -0.02
N ARG A 44 17.23 1.44 -0.83
CA ARG A 44 16.75 2.83 -0.85
C ARG A 44 15.90 3.16 0.38
N ALA A 45 15.07 2.22 0.84
CA ALA A 45 14.30 2.39 2.07
C ALA A 45 15.22 2.47 3.31
N ARG A 46 16.35 1.75 3.32
CA ARG A 46 17.39 1.93 4.35
C ARG A 46 18.09 3.29 4.22
N ALA A 47 18.45 3.69 3.00
CA ALA A 47 19.12 4.96 2.73
C ALA A 47 18.26 6.20 3.05
N SER A 48 16.93 6.07 3.06
CA SER A 48 16.02 7.14 3.49
C SER A 48 16.00 7.35 5.01
N GLY A 49 16.73 6.55 5.78
CA GLY A 49 16.74 6.63 7.25
C GLY A 49 15.46 6.07 7.89
N LEU A 50 14.76 5.15 7.22
CA LEU A 50 13.57 4.52 7.76
C LEU A 50 13.87 3.78 9.08
N SER A 51 13.17 4.16 10.15
CA SER A 51 13.32 3.69 11.51
C SER A 51 11.95 3.65 12.17
N ILE A 52 11.82 3.00 13.33
CA ILE A 52 10.69 3.30 14.24
C ILE A 52 10.67 4.81 14.50
N GLY A 53 9.47 5.39 14.53
CA GLY A 53 9.29 6.82 14.72
C GLY A 53 9.40 7.65 13.44
N SER A 54 9.83 7.07 12.31
CA SER A 54 9.87 7.79 11.04
C SER A 54 8.47 8.21 10.61
N PRO A 55 8.28 9.47 10.19
CA PRO A 55 7.00 9.94 9.67
C PRO A 55 6.73 9.31 8.31
N LEU A 56 5.50 8.88 8.12
CA LEU A 56 4.98 8.31 6.88
C LEU A 56 3.86 9.21 6.38
N PHE A 57 3.67 9.21 5.06
CA PHE A 57 2.45 9.70 4.45
C PHE A 57 1.93 8.71 3.42
N TYR A 58 0.62 8.74 3.20
CA TYR A 58 -0.07 7.91 2.23
C TYR A 58 -1.29 8.64 1.68
N CYS A 59 -1.61 8.35 0.43
CA CYS A 59 -2.75 8.91 -0.28
C CYS A 59 -3.75 7.80 -0.56
N CYS A 60 -4.99 7.91 -0.07
CA CYS A 60 -5.97 6.84 -0.14
C CYS A 60 -7.42 7.34 -0.27
N PHE A 61 -8.36 6.39 -0.40
CA PHE A 61 -9.80 6.64 -0.54
C PHE A 61 -10.59 5.96 0.61
N PRO A 62 -10.44 6.44 1.85
CA PRO A 62 -11.08 5.84 3.02
C PRO A 62 -12.60 5.90 2.83
N HIS A 63 -13.27 4.76 2.92
CA HIS A 63 -14.70 4.61 2.65
C HIS A 63 -15.15 5.16 1.29
N ARG A 64 -14.26 5.14 0.27
CA ARG A 64 -14.46 5.75 -1.06
C ARG A 64 -14.63 7.28 -1.02
N ILE A 65 -14.15 7.92 0.04
CA ILE A 65 -14.16 9.38 0.14
C ILE A 65 -13.04 9.93 -0.73
N GLU A 66 -13.41 10.89 -1.58
CA GLU A 66 -12.53 11.63 -2.46
C GLU A 66 -12.25 13.01 -1.86
N ALA A 67 -11.07 13.56 -2.13
CA ALA A 67 -10.68 14.89 -1.64
C ALA A 67 -11.45 16.03 -2.33
N ASN A 68 -11.89 15.81 -3.57
CA ASN A 68 -12.63 16.78 -4.38
C ASN A 68 -13.39 16.07 -5.51
N SER A 69 -14.13 16.84 -6.32
CA SER A 69 -14.93 16.33 -7.45
C SER A 69 -14.11 15.73 -8.61
N ALA A 70 -12.79 15.90 -8.61
CA ALA A 70 -11.89 15.27 -9.58
C ALA A 70 -11.34 13.91 -9.08
N ALA A 71 -11.93 13.35 -8.02
CA ALA A 71 -11.58 12.04 -7.48
C ALA A 71 -10.11 11.91 -7.03
N PHE A 72 -9.51 12.98 -6.51
CA PHE A 72 -8.19 12.91 -5.90
C PHE A 72 -8.22 12.16 -4.56
N PRO A 73 -7.16 11.40 -4.22
CA PRO A 73 -7.07 10.73 -2.92
C PRO A 73 -6.89 11.73 -1.77
N LEU A 74 -7.29 11.31 -0.56
CA LEU A 74 -7.04 12.04 0.67
C LEU A 74 -5.60 11.81 1.14
N TYR A 75 -4.88 12.89 1.46
CA TYR A 75 -3.58 12.84 2.11
C TYR A 75 -3.72 12.51 3.59
N ARG A 76 -2.94 11.55 4.07
CA ARG A 76 -2.94 11.09 5.47
C ARG A 76 -1.52 10.82 5.92
N THR A 77 -1.34 10.80 7.23
CA THR A 77 -0.04 10.56 7.87
C THR A 77 -0.08 9.38 8.82
N GLY A 78 1.10 8.88 9.14
CA GLY A 78 1.32 7.86 10.15
C GLY A 78 2.77 7.85 10.60
N THR A 79 3.11 6.93 11.48
CA THR A 79 4.46 6.79 12.04
C THR A 79 4.81 5.32 12.09
N VAL A 80 6.02 4.94 11.69
CA VAL A 80 6.50 3.54 11.82
C VAL A 80 6.48 3.12 13.29
N SER A 81 5.86 1.98 13.59
CA SER A 81 5.53 1.61 14.99
C SER A 81 6.26 0.40 15.54
N GLY A 82 6.97 -0.36 14.71
CA GLY A 82 7.58 -1.59 15.18
C GLY A 82 8.78 -2.05 14.36
N TYR A 83 9.66 -2.77 15.06
CA TYR A 83 10.75 -3.55 14.47
C TYR A 83 10.30 -5.01 14.35
N PRO A 84 11.00 -5.80 13.53
CA PRO A 84 12.07 -5.42 12.60
C PRO A 84 11.53 -4.89 11.26
N LEU A 85 12.28 -3.96 10.64
CA LEU A 85 11.93 -3.37 9.35
C LEU A 85 12.55 -4.12 8.17
N PHE A 86 13.70 -4.76 8.40
CA PHE A 86 14.51 -5.40 7.37
C PHE A 86 15.24 -6.62 7.95
N PRO A 87 15.69 -7.57 7.12
CA PRO A 87 15.51 -7.65 5.66
C PRO A 87 14.05 -7.93 5.28
N ALA A 88 13.60 -7.36 4.16
CA ALA A 88 12.21 -7.50 3.69
C ALA A 88 11.82 -8.98 3.50
N ALA A 89 12.76 -9.81 3.05
CA ALA A 89 12.55 -11.25 2.85
C ALA A 89 12.11 -12.00 4.12
N HIS A 90 12.55 -11.58 5.31
CA HIS A 90 12.13 -12.17 6.58
C HIS A 90 10.96 -11.40 7.22
N TYR A 91 10.87 -10.10 6.93
CA TYR A 91 9.91 -9.19 7.52
C TYR A 91 9.20 -8.40 6.42
N PRO A 92 8.29 -9.04 5.66
CA PRO A 92 7.70 -8.46 4.47
C PRO A 92 6.75 -7.30 4.77
N VAL A 93 6.20 -7.29 5.98
CA VAL A 93 5.16 -6.36 6.44
C VAL A 93 5.70 -5.54 7.61
N VAL A 94 5.48 -4.23 7.53
CA VAL A 94 5.87 -3.25 8.55
C VAL A 94 4.63 -2.59 9.11
N HIS A 95 4.57 -2.50 10.44
CA HIS A 95 3.47 -1.84 11.14
C HIS A 95 3.69 -0.34 11.30
N PHE A 96 2.61 0.42 11.21
CA PHE A 96 2.60 1.86 11.45
C PHE A 96 1.37 2.29 12.24
N SER A 97 1.53 3.32 13.04
CA SER A 97 0.47 3.97 13.79
C SER A 97 -0.09 5.10 12.95
N GLY A 98 -1.40 5.06 12.74
CA GLY A 98 -2.12 5.97 11.88
C GLY A 98 -3.56 5.47 11.72
N ALA A 99 -4.48 6.39 11.46
CA ALA A 99 -5.86 5.99 11.25
C ALA A 99 -6.00 5.34 9.86
N THR A 100 -6.44 4.08 9.84
CA THR A 100 -6.63 3.28 8.62
C THR A 100 -8.08 2.83 8.48
N PHE A 101 -8.65 2.96 7.29
CA PHE A 101 -10.04 2.69 7.01
C PHE A 101 -10.23 1.63 5.92
N ALA A 102 -11.46 1.15 5.77
CA ALA A 102 -11.80 0.32 4.61
C ALA A 102 -11.63 1.19 3.35
N GLY A 103 -10.86 0.71 2.37
CA GLY A 103 -10.50 1.50 1.18
C GLY A 103 -9.07 2.04 1.18
N ASP A 104 -8.35 1.94 2.31
CA ASP A 104 -6.92 2.32 2.35
C ASP A 104 -6.00 1.22 1.81
N SER A 105 -6.50 0.00 1.64
CA SER A 105 -5.75 -1.10 1.03
C SER A 105 -5.34 -0.75 -0.40
N GLY A 106 -4.07 -0.97 -0.73
CA GLY A 106 -3.47 -0.56 -2.00
C GLY A 106 -2.98 0.89 -2.05
N ALA A 107 -3.12 1.67 -0.97
CA ALA A 107 -2.55 3.01 -0.92
C ALA A 107 -1.02 2.96 -0.80
N PRO A 108 -0.28 3.76 -1.59
CA PRO A 108 1.17 3.85 -1.46
C PRO A 108 1.55 4.54 -0.15
N VAL A 109 2.49 3.95 0.57
CA VAL A 109 3.10 4.54 1.76
C VAL A 109 4.47 5.06 1.36
N ALA A 110 4.75 6.32 1.69
CA ALA A 110 5.98 6.99 1.34
C ALA A 110 6.59 7.75 2.52
N VAL A 111 7.89 8.02 2.38
CA VAL A 111 8.65 8.93 3.22
C VAL A 111 9.22 10.05 2.36
N ALA A 112 9.34 11.24 2.95
CA ALA A 112 10.07 12.32 2.32
C ALA A 112 11.56 11.99 2.31
N THR A 113 12.26 12.31 1.23
CA THR A 113 13.71 12.15 1.14
C THR A 113 14.36 13.51 0.90
N PRO A 114 15.62 13.69 1.33
CA PRO A 114 16.37 14.91 1.05
C PRO A 114 16.88 15.00 -0.40
N VAL A 115 16.65 13.97 -1.23
CA VAL A 115 17.12 13.92 -2.63
C VAL A 115 16.16 14.73 -3.50
N ALA A 116 16.63 15.86 -4.04
CA ALA A 116 15.79 16.81 -4.76
C ALA A 116 15.15 16.23 -6.02
N GLU A 117 15.85 15.32 -6.72
CA GLU A 117 15.37 14.67 -7.94
C GLU A 117 14.31 13.60 -7.68
N LEU A 118 14.29 13.03 -6.47
CA LEU A 118 13.33 12.02 -6.03
C LEU A 118 12.91 12.31 -4.58
N PRO A 119 12.17 13.40 -4.36
CA PRO A 119 11.89 13.93 -3.01
C PRO A 119 10.98 13.01 -2.19
N LEU A 120 10.44 11.96 -2.81
CA LEU A 120 9.66 10.92 -2.15
C LEU A 120 10.22 9.52 -2.44
N ALA A 121 10.13 8.66 -1.43
CA ALA A 121 10.43 7.24 -1.52
C ALA A 121 9.19 6.46 -1.11
N VAL A 122 8.56 5.77 -2.07
CA VAL A 122 7.44 4.85 -1.81
C VAL A 122 8.03 3.57 -1.21
N ILE A 123 7.84 3.37 0.08
CA ILE A 123 8.41 2.25 0.83
C ILE A 123 7.51 1.02 0.84
N GLY A 124 6.24 1.16 0.46
CA GLY A 124 5.31 0.04 0.43
C GLY A 124 3.89 0.38 0.05
N LEU A 125 3.00 -0.62 0.20
CA LEU A 125 1.55 -0.51 -0.02
C LEU A 125 0.81 -0.99 1.22
N ILE A 126 -0.23 -0.26 1.64
CA ILE A 126 -1.08 -0.68 2.76
C ILE A 126 -1.80 -1.98 2.38
N VAL A 127 -1.65 -3.03 3.20
CA VAL A 127 -2.29 -4.34 2.97
C VAL A 127 -3.35 -4.65 4.03
N THR A 128 -3.16 -4.19 5.26
CA THR A 128 -4.06 -4.54 6.36
C THR A 128 -4.23 -3.41 7.35
N ARG A 129 -5.34 -3.50 8.09
CA ARG A 129 -5.60 -2.73 9.30
C ARG A 129 -5.87 -3.68 10.46
N THR A 130 -5.37 -3.34 11.64
CA THR A 130 -5.67 -4.07 12.86
C THR A 130 -6.95 -3.54 13.47
N GLN A 131 -7.91 -4.42 13.73
CA GLN A 131 -9.13 -4.08 14.46
C GLN A 131 -9.27 -5.02 15.65
N HIS A 132 -9.59 -4.44 16.81
CA HIS A 132 -9.95 -5.22 17.98
C HIS A 132 -11.43 -5.63 17.88
N LYS A 133 -11.71 -6.92 18.03
CA LYS A 133 -13.07 -7.46 17.97
C LYS A 133 -13.55 -7.85 19.36
N ASN A 134 -14.47 -7.05 19.89
CA ASN A 134 -15.15 -7.38 21.13
C ASN A 134 -16.39 -8.22 20.83
N HIS A 135 -16.47 -9.39 21.45
CA HIS A 135 -17.61 -10.29 21.34
C HIS A 135 -18.39 -10.20 22.64
N ILE A 136 -19.65 -9.78 22.55
CA ILE A 136 -20.57 -9.72 23.69
C ILE A 136 -21.65 -10.75 23.39
N THR A 137 -21.70 -11.79 24.20
CA THR A 137 -22.71 -12.85 24.09
C THR A 137 -23.60 -12.81 25.32
N SER A 138 -24.91 -12.76 25.10
CA SER A 138 -25.98 -12.94 26.06
C SER A 138 -26.87 -14.10 25.60
N GLU A 139 -27.82 -14.51 26.43
CA GLU A 139 -28.72 -15.64 26.15
C GLU A 139 -29.54 -15.41 24.87
N ASP A 140 -29.97 -14.18 24.61
CA ASP A 140 -30.80 -13.81 23.46
C ASP A 140 -30.04 -13.12 22.31
N VAL A 141 -28.80 -12.66 22.54
CA VAL A 141 -28.10 -11.77 21.60
C VAL A 141 -26.59 -12.04 21.57
N THR A 142 -26.03 -12.13 20.36
CA THR A 142 -24.58 -12.08 20.12
C THR A 142 -24.23 -10.83 19.32
N LEU A 143 -23.37 -9.97 19.88
CA LEU A 143 -22.88 -8.74 19.25
C LEU A 143 -21.37 -8.83 19.03
N THR A 144 -20.91 -8.40 17.84
CA THR A 144 -19.48 -8.22 17.54
C THR A 144 -19.21 -6.76 17.26
N LEU A 145 -18.51 -6.10 18.17
CA LEU A 145 -18.07 -4.71 18.04
C LEU A 145 -16.63 -4.69 17.51
N LYS A 146 -16.41 -3.96 16.41
CA LYS A 146 -15.08 -3.77 15.81
C LYS A 146 -14.57 -2.38 16.16
N SER A 147 -13.57 -2.31 17.02
CA SER A 147 -12.88 -1.07 17.38
C SER A 147 -11.58 -0.96 16.58
N ASP A 148 -11.32 0.22 16.03
CA ASP A 148 -10.04 0.51 15.41
C ASP A 148 -8.99 0.80 16.49
N VAL A 149 -7.75 0.37 16.26
CA VAL A 149 -6.62 0.63 17.18
C VAL A 149 -5.58 1.57 16.56
N SER A 150 -5.91 2.24 15.45
CA SER A 150 -5.02 3.14 14.71
C SER A 150 -3.67 2.50 14.38
N LEU A 151 -3.73 1.23 13.95
CA LEU A 151 -2.56 0.43 13.62
C LEU A 151 -2.78 -0.24 12.25
N GLY A 152 -2.05 0.24 11.25
CA GLY A 152 -2.00 -0.33 9.92
C GLY A 152 -0.73 -1.13 9.69
N ALA A 153 -0.68 -1.82 8.56
CA ALA A 153 0.56 -2.39 8.07
C ALA A 153 0.68 -2.26 6.55
N PHE A 154 1.90 -2.05 6.08
CA PHE A 154 2.23 -2.02 4.67
C PHE A 154 3.23 -3.12 4.33
N VAL A 155 3.14 -3.65 3.10
CA VAL A 155 4.11 -4.58 2.54
C VAL A 155 5.21 -3.80 1.83
N HIS A 156 6.46 -4.25 1.92
CA HIS A 156 7.62 -3.59 1.33
C HIS A 156 7.48 -3.38 -0.19
N ALA A 157 7.96 -2.23 -0.68
CA ALA A 157 7.97 -1.90 -2.10
C ALA A 157 8.90 -2.82 -2.93
N ALA A 158 9.81 -3.56 -2.29
CA ALA A 158 10.59 -4.61 -2.95
C ALA A 158 9.68 -5.62 -3.67
N TYR A 159 8.56 -6.01 -3.07
CA TYR A 159 7.61 -6.95 -3.68
C TYR A 159 6.79 -6.35 -4.81
N ILE A 160 6.65 -5.02 -4.85
CA ILE A 160 6.06 -4.30 -5.99
C ILE A 160 7.01 -4.39 -7.18
N LEU A 161 8.30 -4.17 -6.95
CA LEU A 161 9.34 -4.30 -7.98
C LEU A 161 9.42 -5.73 -8.52
N GLU A 162 9.43 -6.73 -7.64
CA GLU A 162 9.39 -8.15 -8.04
C GLU A 162 8.15 -8.46 -8.89
N CYS A 163 6.97 -7.93 -8.50
CA CYS A 163 5.74 -8.14 -9.26
C CYS A 163 5.75 -7.42 -10.62
N LEU A 164 6.32 -6.21 -10.70
CA LEU A 164 6.51 -5.49 -11.96
C LEU A 164 7.42 -6.25 -12.92
N ASP A 165 8.51 -6.82 -12.43
CA ASP A 165 9.44 -7.61 -13.25
C ASP A 165 8.81 -8.90 -13.76
N ARG A 166 7.94 -9.54 -12.96
CA ARG A 166 7.11 -10.67 -13.42
C ARG A 166 6.17 -10.25 -14.55
N MET A 167 5.45 -9.15 -14.38
CA MET A 167 4.54 -8.64 -15.42
C MET A 167 5.28 -8.26 -16.73
N ARG A 168 6.56 -7.89 -16.66
CA ARG A 168 7.40 -7.58 -17.84
C ARG A 168 7.90 -8.83 -18.56
N THR A 169 8.18 -9.90 -17.81
CA THR A 169 8.69 -11.16 -18.36
C THR A 169 7.58 -12.09 -18.83
N GLU A 170 6.38 -11.97 -18.25
CA GLU A 170 5.17 -12.59 -18.77
C GLU A 170 4.84 -11.94 -20.13
N PRO A 171 4.67 -12.72 -21.21
CA PRO A 171 4.29 -12.17 -22.51
C PRO A 171 2.98 -11.40 -22.33
N ALA A 172 2.94 -10.16 -22.83
CA ALA A 172 1.71 -9.39 -22.89
C ALA A 172 0.67 -10.25 -23.60
N ALA A 173 -0.38 -10.66 -22.88
CA ALA A 173 -1.39 -11.53 -23.44
C ALA A 173 -2.01 -10.83 -24.65
N GLN A 174 -1.78 -11.39 -25.85
CA GLN A 174 -2.43 -10.94 -27.10
C GLN A 174 -3.95 -11.02 -26.97
#